data_AF-A0A2U1N0C1-F1
#
_entry.id   AF-A0A2U1N0C1-F1
#
_cell.length_a   1.000
_cell.length_b   1.000
_cell.length_c   1.000
_cell.angle_alpha   90.00
_cell.angle_beta   90.00
_cell.angle_gamma   90.00
#
_symmetry.space_group_name_H-M   'P 1'
#
loop_
_entity.id
_entity.type
_entity.pdbx_description
1 polymer ?
#
loop_
_entity_poly.entity_id
_entity_poly.type
_entity_poly.pdbx_seq_one_letter_code
_entity_poly.pdbx_strand_id
1 'polypeptide(L)'
;MAQSSSGHDNVFVSKEELEYLYASNVNVANFVSVKLSGHGNYHIWKAQMLSLMDKLMIRDIVENRDAWLKSKSEDFVKKYDILLKGWILGSLKEEVLRHIDCSEVNERSIWMTLADEYCFRGYPTGLTCHSINRAGLREQLNTNMMNPLAKPSCCFQQISEL
;
A
#
# COMPACT_ATOMS: atom_id res chain seq x y z
N MET A 1 -38.85 22.33 -42.80
CA MET A 1 -37.92 21.18 -42.86
C MET A 1 -37.13 21.18 -41.56
N ALA A 2 -37.31 20.14 -40.75
CA ALA A 2 -36.53 19.94 -39.54
C ALA A 2 -35.19 19.29 -39.90
N GLN A 3 -34.09 19.81 -39.35
CA GLN A 3 -32.85 19.04 -39.21
C GLN A 3 -32.56 18.98 -37.72
N SER A 4 -32.91 17.84 -37.12
CA SER A 4 -32.44 17.43 -35.81
C SER A 4 -31.04 16.87 -35.99
N SER A 5 -30.03 17.55 -35.44
CA SER A 5 -28.67 17.04 -35.36
C SER A 5 -28.53 16.26 -34.05
N SER A 6 -28.65 14.94 -34.12
CA SER A 6 -28.36 14.04 -33.01
C SER A 6 -26.85 13.97 -32.79
N GLY A 7 -26.34 14.78 -31.86
CA GLY A 7 -25.02 14.60 -31.30
C GLY A 7 -24.99 13.31 -30.48
N HIS A 8 -24.54 12.22 -31.09
CA HIS A 8 -24.08 11.07 -30.33
C HIS A 8 -22.70 11.45 -29.76
N ASP A 9 -22.69 11.90 -28.51
CA ASP A 9 -21.47 12.07 -27.73
C ASP A 9 -20.83 10.69 -27.57
N ASN A 10 -19.87 10.38 -28.44
CA ASN A 10 -19.04 9.19 -28.31
C ASN A 10 -18.03 9.49 -27.19
N VAL A 11 -18.46 9.25 -25.95
CA VAL A 11 -17.65 9.46 -24.74
C VAL A 11 -16.40 8.57 -24.85
N PHE A 12 -15.28 9.18 -25.24
CA PHE A 12 -14.00 8.50 -25.28
C PHE A 12 -13.50 8.34 -23.84
N VAL A 13 -13.80 7.20 -23.23
CA VAL A 13 -13.34 6.86 -21.88
C VAL A 13 -11.82 6.80 -21.88
N SER A 14 -11.18 7.53 -20.96
CA SER A 14 -9.72 7.54 -20.86
C SER A 14 -9.18 6.19 -20.41
N LYS A 15 -7.92 5.90 -20.73
CA LYS A 15 -7.23 4.68 -20.24
C LYS A 15 -7.29 4.57 -18.72
N GLU A 16 -7.09 5.69 -18.02
CA GLU A 16 -7.18 5.79 -16.57
C GLU A 16 -8.60 5.44 -16.07
N GLU A 17 -9.64 5.96 -16.70
CA GLU A 17 -11.01 5.59 -16.30
C GLU A 17 -11.30 4.10 -16.50
N LEU A 18 -10.81 3.49 -17.58
CA LEU A 18 -10.94 2.05 -17.80
C LEU A 18 -10.17 1.24 -16.75
N GLU A 19 -8.95 1.63 -16.40
CA GLU A 19 -8.15 1.02 -15.33
C GLU A 19 -8.89 1.09 -13.99
N TYR A 20 -9.44 2.27 -13.66
CA TYR A 20 -10.20 2.47 -12.43
C TYR A 20 -11.51 1.64 -12.42
N LEU A 21 -12.27 1.64 -13.51
CA LEU A 21 -13.52 0.85 -13.62
C LEU A 21 -13.26 -0.65 -13.49
N TYR A 22 -12.14 -1.13 -14.04
CA TYR A 22 -11.74 -2.52 -13.86
C TYR A 22 -11.42 -2.81 -12.39
N ALA A 23 -10.59 -1.98 -11.76
CA ALA A 23 -10.21 -2.13 -10.36
C ALA A 23 -11.41 -2.04 -9.41
N SER A 24 -12.30 -1.06 -9.59
CA SER A 24 -13.46 -0.81 -8.71
C SER A 24 -14.46 -1.96 -8.67
N ASN A 25 -14.49 -2.79 -9.73
CA ASN A 25 -15.38 -3.96 -9.83
C ASN A 25 -14.74 -5.26 -9.34
N VAL A 26 -13.49 -5.23 -8.86
CA VAL A 26 -12.84 -6.41 -8.30
C VAL A 26 -13.45 -6.77 -6.94
N ASN A 27 -13.87 -8.03 -6.80
CA ASN A 27 -14.21 -8.58 -5.49
C ASN A 27 -12.93 -8.92 -4.71
N VAL A 28 -12.60 -8.06 -3.74
CA VAL A 28 -11.42 -8.21 -2.86
C VAL A 28 -11.40 -9.55 -2.13
N ALA A 29 -12.57 -10.08 -1.73
CA ALA A 29 -12.65 -11.34 -0.99
C ALA A 29 -12.18 -12.56 -1.79
N ASN A 30 -12.14 -12.46 -3.12
CA ASN A 30 -11.57 -13.51 -3.98
C ASN A 30 -10.03 -13.58 -3.90
N PHE A 31 -9.37 -12.50 -3.43
CA PHE A 31 -7.91 -12.39 -3.33
C PHE A 31 -7.44 -12.40 -1.88
N VAL A 32 -8.16 -11.69 -1.01
CA VAL A 32 -7.86 -11.53 0.40
C VAL A 32 -8.88 -12.31 1.21
N SER A 33 -8.57 -13.59 1.43
CA SER A 33 -9.46 -14.54 2.12
C SER A 33 -9.34 -14.45 3.65
N VAL A 34 -8.23 -13.92 4.17
CA VAL A 34 -8.06 -13.74 5.63
C VAL A 34 -8.32 -12.29 6.00
N LYS A 35 -9.01 -12.06 7.12
CA LYS A 35 -9.08 -10.74 7.74
C LYS A 35 -7.94 -10.57 8.73
N LEU A 36 -7.19 -9.46 8.64
CA LEU A 36 -6.11 -9.17 9.59
C LEU A 36 -6.67 -9.09 11.01
N SER A 37 -6.13 -9.92 11.90
CA SER A 37 -6.54 -10.00 13.32
C SER A 37 -5.37 -9.79 14.29
N GLY A 38 -4.15 -9.73 13.79
CA GLY A 38 -2.95 -9.53 14.59
C GLY A 38 -1.70 -10.08 13.92
N HIS A 39 -0.61 -10.19 14.68
CA HIS A 39 0.69 -10.65 14.17
C HIS A 39 0.63 -12.03 13.50
N GLY A 40 -0.16 -12.95 14.07
CA GLY A 40 -0.18 -14.36 13.65
C GLY A 40 -0.61 -14.57 12.19
N ASN A 41 -1.41 -13.67 11.62
CA ASN A 41 -1.85 -13.76 10.22
C ASN A 41 -1.46 -12.57 9.34
N TYR A 42 -0.63 -11.65 9.86
CA TYR A 42 -0.22 -10.46 9.11
C TYR A 42 0.50 -10.78 7.81
N HIS A 43 1.46 -11.72 7.83
CA HIS A 43 2.22 -12.10 6.63
C HIS A 43 1.33 -12.70 5.53
N ILE A 44 0.33 -13.51 5.90
CA ILE A 44 -0.65 -14.10 4.96
C ILE A 44 -1.53 -13.00 4.38
N TRP A 45 -2.08 -12.14 5.24
CA TRP A 45 -2.91 -11.01 4.81
C TRP A 45 -2.14 -10.08 3.87
N LYS A 46 -0.89 -9.73 4.22
CA LYS A 46 -0.03 -8.86 3.40
C LYS A 46 0.24 -9.48 2.03
N ALA A 47 0.60 -10.76 1.98
CA ALA A 47 0.86 -11.47 0.72
C ALA A 47 -0.38 -11.49 -0.19
N GLN A 48 -1.57 -11.72 0.38
CA GLN A 48 -2.83 -11.70 -0.36
C GLN A 48 -3.17 -10.31 -0.90
N MET A 49 -2.98 -9.26 -0.10
CA MET A 49 -3.23 -7.88 -0.53
C MET A 49 -2.25 -7.45 -1.64
N LEU A 50 -0.97 -7.80 -1.50
CA LEU A 50 0.03 -7.55 -2.54
C LEU A 50 -0.29 -8.31 -3.84
N SER A 51 -0.80 -9.54 -3.75
CA SER A 51 -1.23 -10.32 -4.92
C SER A 51 -2.42 -9.66 -5.66
N LEU A 52 -3.36 -9.06 -4.92
CA LEU A 52 -4.44 -8.25 -5.51
C LEU A 52 -3.88 -7.02 -6.24
N MET A 53 -2.94 -6.31 -5.62
CA MET A 53 -2.31 -5.13 -6.21
C MET A 53 -1.49 -5.48 -7.46
N ASP A 54 -0.80 -6.63 -7.48
CA ASP A 54 -0.08 -7.13 -8.65
C ASP A 54 -1.00 -7.41 -9.83
N LYS A 55 -2.12 -8.09 -9.56
CA LYS A 55 -3.12 -8.38 -10.60
C LYS A 55 -3.58 -7.09 -11.30
N LEU A 56 -3.64 -6.00 -10.55
CA LEU A 56 -4.09 -4.70 -11.03
C LEU A 56 -2.94 -3.82 -11.52
N MET A 57 -1.69 -4.28 -11.43
CA MET A 57 -0.47 -3.52 -11.75
C MET A 57 -0.39 -2.19 -10.99
N ILE A 58 -0.84 -2.19 -9.72
CA ILE A 58 -0.87 -1.00 -8.85
C ILE A 58 0.00 -1.14 -7.60
N ARG A 59 0.90 -2.14 -7.57
CA ARG A 59 1.85 -2.34 -6.45
C ARG A 59 2.69 -1.10 -6.18
N ASP A 60 3.05 -0.37 -7.24
CA ASP A 60 3.84 0.87 -7.15
C ASP A 60 3.17 1.97 -6.31
N ILE A 61 1.84 1.91 -6.10
CA ILE A 61 1.17 2.86 -5.19
C ILE A 61 1.72 2.75 -3.77
N VAL A 62 2.07 1.54 -3.34
CA VAL A 62 2.59 1.27 -1.99
C VAL A 62 4.11 1.36 -1.96
N GLU A 63 4.80 0.81 -2.96
CA GLU A 63 6.26 0.66 -2.96
C GLU A 63 7.00 1.88 -3.55
N ASN A 64 6.44 2.51 -4.59
CA ASN A 64 7.08 3.62 -5.33
C ASN A 64 6.09 4.76 -5.62
N ARG A 65 5.34 5.18 -4.58
CA ARG A 65 4.23 6.16 -4.71
C ARG A 65 4.67 7.44 -5.41
N ASP A 66 5.86 7.96 -5.12
CA ASP A 66 6.30 9.25 -5.67
C ASP A 66 6.47 9.21 -7.19
N ALA A 67 6.90 8.08 -7.76
CA ALA A 67 6.97 7.90 -9.21
C ALA A 67 5.57 7.71 -9.79
N TRP A 68 4.73 6.90 -9.14
CA TRP A 68 3.36 6.65 -9.60
C TRP A 68 2.52 7.93 -9.64
N LEU A 69 2.56 8.75 -8.58
CA LEU A 69 1.88 10.05 -8.48
C LEU A 69 2.25 11.01 -9.61
N LYS A 70 3.52 11.03 -10.04
CA LYS A 70 4.00 11.89 -11.13
C LYS A 70 3.50 11.46 -12.51
N SER A 71 3.09 10.20 -12.64
CA SER A 71 2.69 9.60 -13.92
C SER A 71 1.18 9.56 -14.15
N LYS A 72 0.37 10.03 -13.19
CA LYS A 72 -1.08 9.90 -13.18
C LYS A 72 -1.76 11.24 -12.92
N SER A 73 -3.01 11.38 -13.37
CA SER A 73 -3.83 12.55 -13.03
C SER A 73 -4.18 12.59 -11.55
N GLU A 74 -4.34 13.80 -10.99
CA GLU A 74 -4.68 13.99 -9.57
C GLU A 74 -6.01 13.30 -9.20
N ASP A 75 -7.00 13.33 -10.10
CA ASP A 75 -8.29 12.67 -9.90
C ASP A 75 -8.15 11.15 -9.89
N PHE A 76 -7.29 10.58 -10.74
CA PHE A 76 -7.01 9.15 -10.75
C PHE A 76 -6.30 8.71 -9.47
N VAL A 77 -5.35 9.50 -8.97
CA VAL A 77 -4.69 9.29 -7.68
C VAL A 77 -5.73 9.24 -6.56
N LYS A 78 -6.58 10.26 -6.44
CA LYS A 78 -7.62 10.33 -5.38
C LYS A 78 -8.57 9.14 -5.41
N LYS A 79 -8.98 8.71 -6.61
CA LYS A 79 -9.84 7.53 -6.81
C LYS A 79 -9.20 6.27 -6.24
N TYR A 80 -7.91 6.06 -6.49
CA TYR A 80 -7.18 4.89 -5.99
C TYR A 80 -6.86 4.97 -4.50
N ASP A 81 -6.55 6.15 -3.97
CA ASP A 81 -6.38 6.36 -2.52
C ASP A 81 -7.64 5.93 -1.76
N ILE A 82 -8.83 6.34 -2.23
CA ILE A 82 -10.13 5.94 -1.65
C ILE A 82 -10.36 4.44 -1.80
N LEU A 83 -10.11 3.89 -2.99
CA LEU A 83 -10.34 2.48 -3.30
C LEU A 83 -9.47 1.55 -2.42
N LEU A 84 -8.17 1.80 -2.38
CA LEU A 84 -7.22 1.02 -1.58
C LEU A 84 -7.50 1.17 -0.08
N LYS A 85 -7.84 2.37 0.39
CA LYS A 85 -8.28 2.58 1.77
C LYS A 85 -9.48 1.70 2.10
N GLY A 86 -10.49 1.65 1.23
CA GLY A 86 -11.65 0.78 1.38
C GLY A 86 -11.29 -0.71 1.43
N TRP A 87 -10.37 -1.17 0.57
CA TRP A 87 -9.93 -2.56 0.53
C TRP A 87 -9.14 -2.96 1.77
N ILE A 88 -8.20 -2.11 2.19
CA ILE A 88 -7.42 -2.34 3.41
C ILE A 88 -8.39 -2.44 4.58
N LEU A 89 -9.21 -1.41 4.84
CA LEU A 89 -10.14 -1.37 5.97
C LEU A 89 -11.15 -2.53 5.96
N GLY A 90 -11.72 -2.86 4.79
CA GLY A 90 -12.68 -3.96 4.64
C GLY A 90 -12.09 -5.35 4.92
N SER A 91 -10.77 -5.47 4.82
CA SER A 91 -10.01 -6.69 5.09
C SER A 91 -9.43 -6.76 6.51
N LEU A 92 -9.73 -5.80 7.38
CA LEU A 92 -9.32 -5.84 8.79
C LEU A 92 -10.45 -6.43 9.65
N LYS A 93 -10.08 -7.03 10.78
CA LYS A 93 -11.04 -7.31 11.87
C LYS A 93 -11.28 -6.06 12.71
N GLU A 94 -12.42 -6.03 13.39
CA GLU A 94 -12.83 -4.91 14.25
C GLU A 94 -11.79 -4.61 15.33
N GLU A 95 -11.16 -5.63 15.90
CA GLU A 95 -10.11 -5.48 16.89
C GLU A 95 -8.92 -4.67 16.36
N VAL A 96 -8.55 -4.84 15.10
CA VAL A 96 -7.48 -4.06 14.46
C VAL A 96 -7.96 -2.64 14.14
N LEU A 97 -9.20 -2.50 13.66
CA LEU A 97 -9.80 -1.19 13.33
C LEU A 97 -9.84 -0.24 14.54
N ARG A 98 -10.07 -0.77 15.75
CA ARG A 98 -10.09 0.02 17.00
C ARG A 98 -8.75 0.69 17.32
N HIS A 99 -7.65 0.20 16.76
CA HIS A 99 -6.30 0.73 17.01
C HIS A 99 -5.81 1.68 15.91
N ILE A 100 -6.57 1.84 14.82
CA ILE A 100 -6.18 2.65 13.66
C ILE A 100 -7.02 3.92 13.63
N ASP A 101 -6.36 5.07 13.61
CA ASP A 101 -7.03 6.33 13.29
C ASP A 101 -7.43 6.33 11.80
N CYS A 102 -8.72 6.17 11.54
CA CYS A 102 -9.27 6.05 10.19
C CYS A 102 -9.68 7.41 9.59
N SER A 103 -9.66 8.49 10.39
CA SER A 103 -10.33 9.76 10.08
C SER A 103 -9.58 10.65 9.08
N GLU A 104 -8.24 10.75 9.19
CA GLU A 104 -7.43 11.67 8.36
C GLU A 104 -6.28 10.98 7.60
N VAL A 105 -6.20 9.67 7.71
CA VAL A 105 -5.05 8.87 7.25
C VAL A 105 -5.29 8.39 5.81
N ASN A 106 -4.32 8.62 4.91
CA ASN A 106 -4.31 8.08 3.55
C ASN A 106 -4.00 6.57 3.57
N GLU A 107 -4.29 5.87 2.48
CA GLU A 107 -4.08 4.43 2.33
C GLU A 107 -2.64 4.01 2.64
N ARG A 108 -1.66 4.84 2.26
CA ARG A 108 -0.25 4.57 2.53
C ARG A 108 0.08 4.63 4.01
N SER A 109 -0.42 5.62 4.75
CA SER A 109 -0.15 5.69 6.18
C SER A 109 -0.84 4.56 6.94
N ILE A 110 -2.05 4.12 6.54
CA ILE A 110 -2.66 2.90 7.12
C ILE A 110 -1.76 1.69 6.85
N TRP A 111 -1.32 1.50 5.61
CA TRP A 111 -0.43 0.39 5.24
C TRP A 111 0.88 0.38 6.04
N MET A 112 1.51 1.55 6.17
CA MET A 112 2.76 1.70 6.92
C MET A 112 2.57 1.47 8.42
N THR A 113 1.48 1.96 9.02
CA THR A 113 1.14 1.69 10.43
C THR A 113 0.93 0.20 10.67
N LEU A 114 0.21 -0.49 9.78
CA LEU A 114 0.03 -1.94 9.87
C LEU A 114 1.35 -2.69 9.74
N ALA A 115 2.25 -2.23 8.86
CA ALA A 115 3.58 -2.80 8.73
C ALA A 115 4.45 -2.58 9.97
N ASP A 116 4.48 -1.36 10.50
CA ASP A 116 5.24 -1.05 11.71
C ASP A 116 4.75 -1.89 12.89
N GLU A 117 3.45 -1.90 13.13
CA GLU A 117 2.88 -2.63 14.26
C GLU A 117 3.04 -4.14 14.08
N TYR A 118 2.58 -4.70 12.96
CA TYR A 118 2.45 -6.16 12.84
C TYR A 118 3.65 -6.88 12.21
N CYS A 119 4.47 -6.20 11.40
CA CYS A 119 5.68 -6.78 10.81
C CYS A 119 6.87 -6.74 11.80
N PHE A 120 6.99 -5.67 12.60
CA PHE A 120 8.19 -5.43 13.40
C PHE A 120 8.11 -6.00 14.83
N ARG A 121 6.92 -6.02 15.46
CA ARG A 121 6.76 -6.53 16.85
C ARG A 121 6.57 -8.05 16.98
N GLY A 122 6.75 -8.82 15.90
CA GLY A 122 6.59 -10.29 15.92
C GLY A 122 7.78 -11.09 16.47
N TYR A 123 8.89 -10.44 16.85
CA TYR A 123 10.06 -11.11 17.43
C TYR A 123 9.99 -11.10 18.97
N PRO A 124 10.33 -12.23 19.65
CA PRO A 124 10.44 -12.26 21.10
C PRO A 124 11.45 -11.21 21.58
N THR A 125 11.03 -10.44 22.58
CA THR A 125 11.68 -9.28 23.17
C THR A 125 13.13 -9.52 23.56
N GLY A 126 14.02 -8.62 23.12
CA GLY A 126 15.40 -8.57 23.60
C GLY A 126 16.12 -7.23 23.40
N LEU A 127 15.69 -6.38 22.46
CA LEU A 127 16.29 -5.06 22.25
C LEU A 127 15.17 -4.06 21.94
N THR A 128 14.92 -3.17 22.90
CA THR A 128 14.06 -2.01 22.70
C THR A 128 14.63 -1.15 21.58
N CYS A 129 13.94 -1.11 20.44
CA CYS A 129 14.19 -0.08 19.43
C CYS A 129 13.67 1.24 19.98
N HIS A 130 14.55 1.99 20.67
CA HIS A 130 14.27 3.38 20.94
C HIS A 130 14.11 4.11 19.61
N SER A 131 12.98 4.77 19.48
CA SER A 131 12.55 5.65 18.40
C SER A 131 13.71 6.31 17.65
N ILE A 132 14.06 5.76 16.49
CA ILE A 132 14.99 6.42 15.58
C ILE A 132 14.20 7.52 14.88
N ASN A 133 14.32 8.75 15.39
CA ASN A 133 13.87 9.94 14.69
C ASN A 133 14.50 10.00 13.29
N ARG A 134 13.76 10.58 12.33
CA ARG A 134 14.09 10.72 10.89
C ARG A 134 15.52 11.20 10.58
N ALA A 135 16.19 11.86 11.54
CA ALA A 135 17.59 12.27 11.46
C ALA A 135 18.59 11.09 11.56
N GLY A 136 18.31 10.08 12.39
CA GLY A 136 19.22 8.94 12.61
C GLY A 136 19.34 7.98 11.43
N LEU A 137 18.34 7.96 10.54
CA LEU A 137 18.38 7.15 9.31
C LEU A 137 19.46 7.65 8.32
N ARG A 138 19.74 8.96 8.32
CA ARG A 138 20.77 9.56 7.45
C ARG A 138 22.20 9.29 7.94
N GLU A 139 22.40 9.16 9.24
CA GLU A 139 23.72 8.88 9.81
C GLU A 139 24.12 7.41 9.64
N GLN A 140 23.17 6.47 9.74
CA GLN A 140 23.43 5.04 9.54
C GLN A 140 23.73 4.69 8.07
N LEU A 141 23.17 5.42 7.11
CA LEU A 141 23.51 5.26 5.69
C LEU A 141 24.96 5.63 5.38
N ASN A 142 25.53 6.62 6.08
CA ASN A 142 26.93 7.03 5.87
C ASN A 142 27.94 6.12 6.56
N THR A 143 27.59 5.48 7.69
CA THR A 143 28.50 4.58 8.41
C THR A 143 28.62 3.21 7.74
N ASN A 144 27.56 2.73 7.09
CA ASN A 144 27.56 1.42 6.41
C ASN A 144 28.37 1.39 5.09
N MET A 145 28.73 2.54 4.51
CA MET A 145 29.62 2.59 3.34
C MET A 145 31.12 2.48 3.68
N MET A 146 31.51 2.47 4.96
CA MET A 146 32.91 2.52 5.40
C MET A 146 33.42 1.23 6.06
N ASN A 147 32.59 0.20 6.24
CA ASN A 147 33.05 -1.05 6.88
C ASN A 147 32.47 -2.31 6.19
N PRO A 148 33.23 -2.98 5.31
CA PRO A 148 32.76 -4.15 4.56
C PRO A 148 32.56 -5.42 5.39
N LEU A 149 32.76 -5.36 6.72
CA LEU A 149 32.51 -6.48 7.65
C LEU A 149 31.33 -6.24 8.61
N ALA A 150 30.65 -5.10 8.53
CA ALA A 150 29.41 -4.90 9.26
C ALA A 150 28.28 -5.68 8.55
N LYS A 151 27.77 -6.74 9.18
CA LYS A 151 26.60 -7.46 8.66
C LYS A 151 25.45 -6.46 8.53
N PRO A 152 24.81 -6.34 7.35
CA PRO A 152 23.70 -5.44 7.18
C PRO A 152 22.59 -5.82 8.17
N SER A 153 21.96 -4.80 8.78
CA SER A 153 20.77 -5.02 9.57
C SER A 153 19.70 -5.65 8.68
N CYS A 154 18.88 -6.52 9.26
CA CYS A 154 17.88 -7.37 8.60
C CYS A 154 16.96 -6.62 7.59
N CYS A 155 16.88 -5.30 7.67
CA CYS A 155 16.20 -4.44 6.69
C CYS A 155 16.74 -4.57 5.25
N PHE A 156 18.00 -4.93 5.04
CA PHE A 156 18.57 -5.00 3.69
C PHE A 156 18.42 -6.36 3.01
N GLN A 157 18.33 -7.46 3.77
CA GLN A 157 18.26 -8.80 3.17
C GLN A 157 16.95 -9.09 2.42
N GLN A 158 15.86 -8.38 2.74
CA GLN A 158 14.55 -8.65 2.12
C GLN A 158 14.27 -7.85 0.84
N ILE A 159 15.21 -7.00 0.41
CA ILE A 159 15.11 -6.23 -0.85
C ILE A 159 15.97 -6.86 -1.97
N SER A 160 16.90 -7.77 -1.64
CA SER A 160 17.85 -8.34 -2.63
C SER A 160 17.52 -9.75 -3.13
N GLU A 161 16.41 -10.37 -2.73
CA GLU A 161 16.06 -11.75 -3.11
C GLU A 161 14.71 -11.90 -3.84
N LEU A 162 14.28 -10.87 -4.59
CA LEU A 162 13.26 -11.01 -5.64
C LEU A 162 13.64 -10.19 -6.87
#